data_AF-A0A9D9MH33-F1
#
_entry.id   AF-A0A9D9MH33-F1
#
_cell.length_a   1.000
_cell.length_b   1.000
_cell.length_c   1.000
_cell.angle_alpha   90.00
_cell.angle_beta   90.00
_cell.angle_gamma   90.00
#
_symmetry.space_group_name_H-M   'P 1'
#
loop_
_entity.id
_entity.type
_entity.pdbx_description
1 polymer ?
#
loop_
_entity_poly.entity_id
_entity_poly.type
_entity_poly.pdbx_seq_one_letter_code
_entity_poly.pdbx_strand_id
1 'polypeptide(L)'
;MSSLPLPAGTTAHAQPCPGARTGFVFICPGRHEANRGYPCAAGTGANLNRVLEVLHQRRPDLFPSTSRWQYVVTNSWDRVEYPALTGRSVPTEGEVLMPANLERLAREIAALERVVACGAQAQAAVRALKAGGRFQGDVAFARHLSQRSVNMIPGGTDTPSRIARWCEDLLAQWPAG
;
A
#
# COMPACT_ATOMS: atom_id res chain seq x y z
N MET A 1 -13.73 9.05 -21.88
CA MET A 1 -12.35 8.71 -21.47
C MET A 1 -12.25 7.20 -21.43
N SER A 2 -11.53 6.59 -22.37
CA SER A 2 -11.38 5.13 -22.42
C SER A 2 -10.63 4.68 -21.16
N SER A 3 -11.28 3.92 -20.28
CA SER A 3 -10.61 3.31 -19.14
C SER A 3 -9.68 2.25 -19.67
N LEU A 4 -8.37 2.47 -19.57
CA LEU A 4 -7.39 1.42 -19.82
C LEU A 4 -7.79 0.16 -19.03
N PRO A 5 -7.74 -1.03 -19.64
CA PRO A 5 -8.04 -2.26 -18.92
C PRO A 5 -7.11 -2.39 -17.72
N LEU A 6 -7.65 -2.86 -16.59
CA LEU A 6 -6.86 -3.11 -15.39
C LEU A 6 -5.77 -4.14 -15.69
N PRO A 7 -4.62 -4.10 -14.99
CA PRO A 7 -3.61 -5.14 -15.10
C PRO A 7 -4.23 -6.53 -14.88
N ALA A 8 -3.79 -7.51 -15.67
CA ALA A 8 -4.29 -8.88 -15.55
C ALA A 8 -4.09 -9.42 -14.13
N GLY A 9 -5.11 -10.11 -13.59
CA GLY A 9 -5.09 -10.61 -12.21
C GLY A 9 -5.41 -9.58 -11.13
N THR A 10 -5.79 -8.34 -11.51
CA THR A 10 -6.28 -7.36 -10.55
C THR A 10 -7.61 -7.81 -9.93
N THR A 11 -7.70 -7.69 -8.62
CA THR A 11 -8.88 -7.94 -7.79
C THR A 11 -9.09 -6.77 -6.83
N ALA A 12 -10.20 -6.72 -6.09
CA ALA A 12 -10.40 -5.71 -5.03
C ALA A 12 -9.21 -5.64 -4.05
N HIS A 13 -8.57 -6.78 -3.81
CA HIS A 13 -7.52 -6.97 -2.83
C HIS A 13 -6.11 -6.68 -3.39
N ALA A 14 -5.80 -7.12 -4.60
CA ALA A 14 -4.45 -7.08 -5.14
C ALA A 14 -4.40 -6.65 -6.59
N GLN A 15 -3.34 -5.97 -6.95
CA GLN A 15 -2.96 -5.54 -8.29
C GLN A 15 -1.51 -6.02 -8.53
N PRO A 16 -1.30 -7.15 -9.21
CA PRO A 16 0.03 -7.60 -9.57
C PRO A 16 0.63 -6.70 -10.67
N CYS A 17 1.95 -6.60 -10.69
CA CYS A 17 2.69 -5.92 -11.74
C CYS A 17 4.01 -6.67 -12.00
N PRO A 18 4.05 -7.60 -12.97
CA PRO A 18 5.27 -8.31 -13.32
C PRO A 18 6.41 -7.32 -13.64
N GLY A 19 7.60 -7.57 -13.09
CA GLY A 19 8.78 -6.72 -13.28
C GLY A 19 8.87 -5.48 -12.37
N ALA A 20 7.82 -5.16 -11.60
CA ALA A 20 7.93 -4.10 -10.60
C ALA A 20 8.91 -4.52 -9.48
N ARG A 21 9.79 -3.61 -9.09
CA ARG A 21 10.78 -3.81 -8.00
C ARG A 21 10.33 -3.18 -6.68
N THR A 22 9.37 -2.26 -6.73
CA THR A 22 8.80 -1.57 -5.58
C THR A 22 7.29 -1.82 -5.54
N GLY A 23 6.74 -2.01 -4.34
CA GLY A 23 5.30 -2.17 -4.15
C GLY A 23 4.79 -1.64 -2.83
N PHE A 24 3.46 -1.62 -2.71
CA PHE A 24 2.74 -1.07 -1.56
C PHE A 24 1.83 -2.14 -0.94
N VAL A 25 1.89 -2.26 0.38
CA VAL A 25 1.02 -3.14 1.17
C VAL A 25 0.10 -2.27 2.01
N PHE A 26 -1.20 -2.37 1.78
CA PHE A 26 -2.27 -1.72 2.56
C PHE A 26 -2.94 -2.72 3.50
N ILE A 27 -4.00 -2.32 4.20
CA ILE A 27 -4.62 -3.12 5.25
C ILE A 27 -5.61 -4.15 4.68
N CYS A 28 -6.68 -3.68 4.05
CA CYS A 28 -7.75 -4.52 3.51
C CYS A 28 -8.54 -3.74 2.43
N PRO A 29 -9.17 -4.45 1.48
CA PRO A 29 -10.14 -3.83 0.58
C PRO A 29 -11.39 -3.37 1.34
N GLY A 30 -11.96 -2.24 0.93
CA GLY A 30 -13.22 -1.72 1.46
C GLY A 30 -14.34 -1.74 0.43
N ARG A 31 -15.42 -1.02 0.73
CA ARG A 31 -16.61 -0.92 -0.14
C ARG A 31 -16.28 -0.48 -1.57
N HIS A 32 -15.36 0.47 -1.72
CA HIS A 32 -15.05 1.01 -3.04
C HIS A 32 -14.23 0.04 -3.88
N GLU A 33 -13.30 -0.67 -3.26
CA GLU A 33 -12.51 -1.73 -3.87
C GLU A 33 -13.40 -2.90 -4.31
N ALA A 34 -14.35 -3.31 -3.46
CA ALA A 34 -15.34 -4.33 -3.81
C ALA A 34 -16.18 -3.95 -5.04
N ASN A 35 -16.63 -2.70 -5.12
CA ASN A 35 -17.45 -2.23 -6.23
C ASN A 35 -16.65 -2.00 -7.53
N ARG A 36 -15.36 -1.69 -7.43
CA ARG A 36 -14.53 -1.28 -8.58
C ARG A 36 -13.57 -2.37 -9.06
N GLY A 37 -13.34 -3.41 -8.25
CA GLY A 37 -12.54 -4.58 -8.61
C GLY A 37 -11.02 -4.36 -8.60
N TYR A 38 -10.52 -3.31 -7.93
CA TYR A 38 -9.08 -3.04 -7.78
C TYR A 38 -8.75 -2.45 -6.40
N PRO A 39 -7.52 -2.58 -5.88
CA PRO A 39 -7.15 -2.03 -4.58
C PRO A 39 -7.04 -0.50 -4.62
N CYS A 40 -7.21 0.11 -3.45
CA CYS A 40 -7.15 1.56 -3.25
C CYS A 40 -8.07 2.31 -4.21
N ALA A 41 -9.34 1.93 -4.30
CA ALA A 41 -10.18 2.35 -5.41
C ALA A 41 -10.77 3.76 -5.29
N ALA A 42 -10.68 4.39 -4.12
CA ALA A 42 -11.24 5.73 -3.86
C ALA A 42 -10.19 6.69 -3.27
N GLY A 43 -10.50 7.37 -2.15
CA GLY A 43 -9.63 8.39 -1.56
C GLY A 43 -8.21 7.91 -1.28
N THR A 44 -8.03 6.65 -0.86
CA THR A 44 -6.71 6.04 -0.68
C THR A 44 -5.92 6.03 -1.99
N GLY A 45 -6.52 5.62 -3.11
CA GLY A 45 -5.85 5.62 -4.42
C GLY A 45 -5.57 7.02 -4.94
N ALA A 46 -6.49 7.96 -4.70
CA ALA A 46 -6.27 9.36 -5.05
C ALA A 46 -5.06 9.95 -4.30
N ASN A 47 -4.88 9.58 -3.03
CA ASN A 47 -3.70 9.98 -2.26
C ASN A 47 -2.44 9.23 -2.69
N LEU A 48 -2.55 7.94 -3.04
CA LEU A 48 -1.43 7.17 -3.60
C LEU A 48 -0.90 7.79 -4.89
N ASN A 49 -1.77 8.25 -5.80
CA ASN A 49 -1.33 8.93 -7.01
C ASN A 49 -0.54 10.21 -6.70
N ARG A 50 -1.01 11.03 -5.75
CA ARG A 50 -0.31 12.26 -5.31
C ARG A 50 1.04 11.95 -4.65
N VAL A 51 1.07 10.91 -3.84
CA VAL A 51 2.32 10.41 -3.23
C VAL A 51 3.31 9.99 -4.30
N LEU A 52 2.87 9.23 -5.31
CA LEU A 52 3.73 8.75 -6.39
C LEU A 52 4.30 9.88 -7.25
N GLU A 53 3.56 10.97 -7.47
CA GLU A 53 4.08 12.18 -8.12
C GLU A 53 5.29 12.74 -7.34
N VAL A 54 5.15 12.92 -6.03
CA VAL A 54 6.22 13.46 -5.17
C VAL A 54 7.39 12.48 -5.02
N LEU A 55 7.11 11.20 -4.82
CA LEU A 55 8.13 10.17 -4.66
C LEU A 55 8.94 9.96 -5.93
N HIS A 56 8.30 9.89 -7.09
CA HIS A 56 8.99 9.78 -8.37
C HIS A 56 9.88 11.00 -8.63
N GLN A 57 9.39 12.21 -8.35
CA GLN A 57 10.17 13.43 -8.51
C GLN A 57 11.44 13.42 -7.62
N ARG A 58 11.33 12.93 -6.39
CA ARG A 58 12.44 12.96 -5.41
C ARG A 58 13.41 11.79 -5.53
N ARG A 59 12.90 10.60 -5.86
CA ARG A 59 13.64 9.33 -5.89
C ARG A 59 13.15 8.45 -7.04
N PRO A 60 13.38 8.85 -8.30
CA PRO A 60 12.96 8.07 -9.46
C PRO A 60 13.67 6.71 -9.55
N ASP A 61 14.82 6.56 -8.89
CA ASP A 61 15.54 5.30 -8.71
C ASP A 61 14.75 4.27 -7.90
N LEU A 62 13.99 4.71 -6.88
CA LEU A 62 13.15 3.85 -6.03
C LEU A 62 11.71 3.76 -6.54
N PHE A 63 11.22 4.86 -7.12
CA PHE A 63 9.85 5.04 -7.59
C PHE A 63 9.88 5.44 -9.07
N PRO A 64 10.03 4.49 -10.00
CA PRO A 64 10.31 4.78 -11.40
C PRO A 64 9.12 5.32 -12.20
N SER A 65 7.93 5.38 -11.59
CA SER A 65 6.72 5.87 -12.27
C SER A 65 5.81 6.67 -11.33
N THR A 66 5.11 7.65 -11.88
CA THR A 66 3.98 8.31 -11.20
C THR A 66 2.69 7.50 -11.26
N SER A 67 2.63 6.48 -12.14
CA SER A 67 1.45 5.65 -12.31
C SER A 67 1.43 4.51 -11.31
N ARG A 68 0.41 4.45 -10.45
CA ARG A 68 0.23 3.33 -9.51
C ARG A 68 0.09 1.97 -10.19
N TRP A 69 -0.26 1.94 -11.48
CA TRP A 69 -0.39 0.72 -12.28
C TRP A 69 0.97 0.10 -12.65
N GLN A 70 2.08 0.78 -12.36
CA GLN A 70 3.45 0.30 -12.55
C GLN A 70 4.05 -0.27 -11.25
N TYR A 71 3.22 -0.47 -10.22
CA TYR A 71 3.62 -1.01 -8.93
C TYR A 71 2.74 -2.21 -8.58
N VAL A 72 3.30 -3.12 -7.77
CA VAL A 72 2.47 -4.08 -7.03
C VAL A 72 1.74 -3.31 -5.93
N VAL A 73 0.42 -3.46 -5.87
CA VAL A 73 -0.41 -2.95 -4.77
C VAL A 73 -1.21 -4.09 -4.20
N THR A 74 -1.04 -4.42 -2.93
CA THR A 74 -1.78 -5.50 -2.27
C THR A 74 -2.20 -5.11 -0.85
N ASN A 75 -2.98 -5.95 -0.18
CA ASN A 75 -3.35 -5.78 1.23
C ASN A 75 -2.76 -6.90 2.12
N SER A 76 -2.65 -6.64 3.42
CA SER A 76 -2.30 -7.68 4.39
C SER A 76 -3.48 -8.61 4.71
N TRP A 77 -4.71 -8.21 4.37
CA TRP A 77 -5.93 -9.00 4.48
C TRP A 77 -6.69 -9.01 3.16
N ASP A 78 -7.08 -10.19 2.70
CA ASP A 78 -7.70 -10.39 1.37
C ASP A 78 -9.21 -10.19 1.35
N ARG A 79 -9.86 -10.13 2.52
CA ARG A 79 -11.31 -9.97 2.59
C ARG A 79 -11.72 -8.51 2.65
N VAL A 80 -12.88 -8.24 2.06
CA VAL A 80 -13.51 -6.92 2.06
C VAL A 80 -14.03 -6.60 3.45
N GLU A 81 -13.62 -5.46 4.00
CA GLU A 81 -14.05 -4.97 5.31
C GLU A 81 -14.64 -3.57 5.18
N TYR A 82 -15.91 -3.40 5.59
CA TYR A 82 -16.50 -2.09 5.84
C TYR A 82 -17.69 -2.24 6.80
N PRO A 83 -18.00 -1.23 7.63
CA PRO A 83 -18.94 -1.39 8.76
C PRO A 83 -20.31 -1.95 8.39
N ALA A 84 -20.87 -1.56 7.24
CA ALA A 84 -22.16 -2.06 6.77
C ALA A 84 -22.15 -3.54 6.31
N LEU A 85 -20.98 -4.13 6.05
CA LEU A 85 -20.84 -5.55 5.67
C LEU A 85 -20.39 -6.43 6.84
N THR A 86 -19.40 -5.98 7.60
CA THR A 86 -18.71 -6.81 8.59
C THR A 86 -18.76 -6.24 10.01
N GLY A 87 -19.39 -5.08 10.23
CA GLY A 87 -19.41 -4.39 11.52
C GLY A 87 -18.10 -3.70 11.90
N ARG A 88 -17.07 -3.80 11.05
CA ARG A 88 -15.74 -3.21 11.28
C ARG A 88 -15.15 -2.60 10.01
N SER A 89 -14.09 -1.81 10.16
CA SER A 89 -13.41 -1.15 9.02
C SER A 89 -12.06 -1.76 8.66
N VAL A 90 -11.47 -2.55 9.57
CA VAL A 90 -10.15 -3.18 9.40
C VAL A 90 -10.14 -4.51 10.16
N PRO A 91 -9.34 -5.50 9.72
CA PRO A 91 -9.06 -6.71 10.48
C PRO A 91 -8.26 -6.40 11.75
N THR A 92 -8.25 -7.36 12.66
CA THR A 92 -7.36 -7.38 13.82
C THR A 92 -5.92 -7.70 13.41
N GLU A 93 -4.96 -7.43 14.28
CA GLU A 93 -3.56 -7.82 14.05
C GLU A 93 -3.40 -9.35 13.98
N GLY A 94 -4.08 -10.10 14.86
CA GLY A 94 -4.01 -11.57 14.85
C GLY A 94 -4.47 -12.18 13.53
N GLU A 95 -5.48 -11.59 12.88
CA GLU A 95 -5.99 -12.05 11.59
C GLU A 95 -4.97 -11.86 10.46
N VAL A 96 -4.32 -10.70 10.39
CA VAL A 96 -3.30 -10.46 9.35
C VAL A 96 -2.01 -11.26 9.57
N LEU A 97 -1.78 -11.71 10.81
CA LEU A 97 -0.66 -12.58 11.18
C LEU A 97 -0.95 -14.08 11.00
N MET A 98 -2.16 -14.47 10.59
CA MET A 98 -2.47 -15.88 10.33
C MET A 98 -1.54 -16.46 9.26
N PRO A 99 -1.06 -17.71 9.40
CA PRO A 99 -0.11 -18.33 8.47
C PRO A 99 -0.53 -18.23 7.00
N ALA A 100 -1.81 -18.50 6.70
CA ALA A 100 -2.35 -18.41 5.34
C ALA A 100 -2.25 -17.00 4.74
N ASN A 101 -2.47 -15.95 5.54
CA ASN A 101 -2.33 -14.57 5.09
C ASN A 101 -0.88 -14.20 4.85
N LEU A 102 0.01 -14.59 5.75
CA LEU A 102 1.44 -14.36 5.60
C LEU A 102 1.99 -15.12 4.37
N GLU A 103 1.54 -16.35 4.13
CA GLU A 103 1.88 -17.11 2.92
C GLU A 103 1.41 -16.45 1.64
N ARG A 104 0.15 -16.01 1.60
CA ARG A 104 -0.39 -15.26 0.47
C ARG A 104 0.40 -13.98 0.23
N LEU A 105 0.56 -13.15 1.26
CA LEU A 105 1.27 -11.87 1.16
C LEU A 105 2.71 -12.07 0.73
N ALA A 106 3.43 -13.05 1.29
CA ALA A 106 4.80 -13.36 0.91
C ALA A 106 4.92 -13.68 -0.59
N ARG A 107 3.99 -14.45 -1.16
CA ARG A 107 3.97 -14.75 -2.60
C ARG A 107 3.73 -13.50 -3.44
N GLU A 108 2.79 -12.65 -3.03
CA GLU A 108 2.44 -11.43 -3.76
C GLU A 108 3.59 -10.41 -3.82
N ILE A 109 4.45 -10.38 -2.78
CA ILE A 109 5.59 -9.45 -2.70
C ILE A 109 6.94 -10.10 -3.00
N ALA A 110 6.99 -11.40 -3.34
CA ALA A 110 8.22 -12.17 -3.42
C ALA A 110 9.25 -11.61 -4.42
N ALA A 111 8.78 -11.03 -5.53
CA ALA A 111 9.63 -10.44 -6.56
C ALA A 111 10.05 -8.99 -6.27
N LEU A 112 9.54 -8.39 -5.19
CA LEU A 112 9.85 -7.01 -4.84
C LEU A 112 11.19 -6.93 -4.12
N GLU A 113 11.92 -5.89 -4.43
CA GLU A 113 13.09 -5.46 -3.66
C GLU A 113 12.71 -4.49 -2.56
N ARG A 114 11.62 -3.75 -2.73
CA ARG A 114 11.17 -2.72 -1.80
C ARG A 114 9.68 -2.80 -1.55
N VAL A 115 9.30 -2.71 -0.28
CA VAL A 115 7.91 -2.66 0.16
C VAL A 115 7.66 -1.45 1.03
N VAL A 116 6.63 -0.68 0.70
CA VAL A 116 6.06 0.33 1.58
C VAL A 116 4.82 -0.25 2.26
N ALA A 117 4.85 -0.42 3.59
CA ALA A 117 3.70 -0.92 4.34
C ALA A 117 2.92 0.23 5.00
N CYS A 118 1.67 0.40 4.57
CA CYS A 118 0.81 1.53 4.88
C CYS A 118 -0.25 1.17 5.95
N GLY A 119 -0.05 1.64 7.18
CA GLY A 119 -0.97 1.42 8.31
C GLY A 119 -0.62 0.21 9.18
N ALA A 120 -1.08 0.23 10.44
CA ALA A 120 -0.56 -0.66 11.50
C ALA A 120 -0.62 -2.16 11.17
N GLN A 121 -1.75 -2.66 10.66
CA GLN A 121 -1.92 -4.07 10.30
C GLN A 121 -1.03 -4.48 9.11
N ALA A 122 -0.86 -3.60 8.13
CA ALA A 122 0.07 -3.85 7.02
C ALA A 122 1.51 -3.93 7.52
N GLN A 123 1.89 -3.01 8.42
CA GLN A 123 3.20 -3.01 9.05
C GLN A 123 3.44 -4.27 9.88
N ALA A 124 2.46 -4.72 10.67
CA ALA A 124 2.57 -5.94 11.46
C ALA A 124 2.83 -7.18 10.58
N ALA A 125 2.06 -7.36 9.52
CA ALA A 125 2.24 -8.47 8.58
C ALA A 125 3.62 -8.42 7.89
N VAL A 126 4.04 -7.26 7.38
CA VAL A 126 5.35 -7.13 6.71
C VAL A 126 6.51 -7.32 7.69
N ARG A 127 6.40 -6.84 8.95
CA ARG A 127 7.38 -7.11 10.00
C ARG A 127 7.50 -8.60 10.30
N ALA A 128 6.37 -9.31 10.40
CA ALA A 128 6.37 -10.76 10.61
C ALA A 128 7.06 -11.51 9.46
N LEU A 129 6.82 -11.10 8.21
CA LEU A 129 7.52 -11.66 7.05
C LEU A 129 9.03 -11.39 7.09
N LYS A 130 9.44 -10.18 7.47
CA LYS A 130 10.85 -9.82 7.65
C LYS A 130 11.52 -10.64 8.75
N ALA A 131 10.92 -10.69 9.93
CA ALA A 131 11.45 -11.42 11.09
C ALA A 131 11.55 -12.93 10.82
N GLY A 132 10.59 -13.48 10.07
CA GLY A 132 10.60 -14.89 9.65
C GLY A 132 11.50 -15.20 8.44
N GLY A 133 12.26 -14.22 7.91
CA GLY A 133 13.10 -14.42 6.73
C GLY A 133 12.33 -14.67 5.43
N ARG A 134 11.02 -14.39 5.40
CA ARG A 134 10.12 -14.64 4.26
C ARG A 134 10.04 -13.48 3.29
N PHE A 135 10.60 -12.32 3.65
CA PHE A 135 10.82 -11.19 2.76
C PHE A 135 12.21 -10.59 3.02
N GLN A 136 13.04 -10.49 1.99
CA GLN A 136 14.44 -10.07 2.11
C GLN A 136 14.70 -8.64 1.61
N GLY A 137 13.81 -8.05 0.81
CA GLY A 137 13.94 -6.68 0.32
C GLY A 137 13.82 -5.59 1.39
N ASP A 138 14.09 -4.33 1.06
CA ASP A 138 13.97 -3.22 2.00
C ASP A 138 12.51 -2.91 2.31
N VAL A 139 12.25 -2.47 3.54
CA VAL A 139 10.91 -2.11 3.99
C VAL A 139 10.91 -0.71 4.57
N ALA A 140 9.91 0.09 4.19
CA ALA A 140 9.59 1.34 4.86
C ALA A 140 8.15 1.29 5.38
N PHE A 141 7.94 1.91 6.53
CA PHE A 141 6.66 1.92 7.23
C PHE A 141 6.06 3.32 7.17
N ALA A 142 4.81 3.39 6.72
CA ALA A 142 4.13 4.67 6.55
C ALA A 142 2.73 4.66 7.16
N ARG A 143 2.21 5.86 7.42
CA ARG A 143 0.80 6.05 7.80
C ARG A 143 -0.10 5.60 6.65
N HIS A 144 -1.30 5.12 6.98
CA HIS A 144 -2.29 4.77 5.97
C HIS A 144 -2.68 5.99 5.13
N LEU A 145 -3.03 5.81 3.85
CA LEU A 145 -3.33 6.92 2.92
C LEU A 145 -4.83 7.25 2.80
N SER A 146 -5.64 6.77 3.73
CA SER A 146 -7.04 7.21 3.80
C SER A 146 -7.12 8.70 4.12
N GLN A 147 -8.17 9.38 3.64
CA GLN A 147 -8.32 10.82 3.88
C GLN A 147 -8.23 11.19 5.36
N ARG A 148 -8.83 10.37 6.23
CA ARG A 148 -8.72 10.53 7.69
C ARG A 148 -7.27 10.50 8.16
N SER A 149 -6.48 9.52 7.72
CA SER A 149 -5.08 9.39 8.16
C SER A 149 -4.19 10.50 7.62
N VAL A 150 -4.37 10.90 6.35
CA VAL A 150 -3.65 12.03 5.75
C VAL A 150 -3.97 13.31 6.49
N ASN A 151 -5.24 13.57 6.83
CA ASN A 151 -5.64 14.78 7.55
C ASN A 151 -5.06 14.90 8.97
N MET A 152 -4.60 13.79 9.55
CA MET A 152 -4.00 13.75 10.88
C MET A 152 -2.46 13.88 10.85
N ILE A 153 -1.86 14.13 9.68
CA ILE A 153 -0.42 14.36 9.58
C ILE A 153 -0.11 15.75 10.15
N PRO A 154 0.72 15.84 11.21
CA PRO A 154 1.02 17.10 11.87
C PRO A 154 1.85 18.03 10.97
N GLY A 155 1.69 19.33 11.17
CA GLY A 155 2.50 20.36 10.51
C GLY A 155 2.17 20.64 9.04
N GLY A 156 1.18 19.95 8.45
CA GLY A 156 0.62 20.29 7.15
C GLY A 156 -0.74 20.96 7.27
N THR A 157 -0.92 22.09 6.60
CA THR A 157 -2.15 22.91 6.65
C THR A 157 -3.15 22.53 5.56
N ASP A 158 -2.71 21.80 4.54
CA ASP A 158 -3.51 21.34 3.41
C ASP A 158 -3.11 19.91 2.98
N THR A 159 -3.80 19.34 1.99
CA THR A 159 -3.47 17.98 1.51
C THR A 159 -2.07 17.91 0.89
N PRO A 160 -1.66 18.81 -0.03
CA PRO A 160 -0.31 18.77 -0.60
C PRO A 160 0.83 18.79 0.42
N SER A 161 0.79 19.69 1.41
CA SER A 161 1.82 19.77 2.46
C SER A 161 1.86 18.51 3.34
N ARG A 162 0.70 17.91 3.62
CA ARG A 162 0.61 16.63 4.35
C ARG A 162 1.17 15.46 3.55
N ILE A 163 0.90 15.40 2.25
CA ILE A 163 1.49 14.40 1.34
C ILE A 163 3.01 14.59 1.24
N ALA A 164 3.50 15.83 1.14
CA ALA A 164 4.93 16.10 1.09
C ALA A 164 5.66 15.62 2.36
N ARG A 165 5.08 15.84 3.53
CA ARG A 165 5.59 15.32 4.81
C ARG A 165 5.53 13.80 4.89
N TRP A 166 4.42 13.19 4.47
CA TRP A 166 4.32 11.73 4.39
C TRP A 166 5.46 11.13 3.55
N CYS A 167 5.78 11.77 2.42
CA CYS A 167 6.88 11.33 1.55
C CYS A 167 8.26 11.55 2.18
N GLU A 168 8.45 12.66 2.90
CA GLU A 168 9.68 12.93 3.65
C GLU A 168 9.93 11.86 4.72
N ASP A 169 8.92 11.56 5.56
CA ASP A 169 9.00 10.53 6.60
C ASP A 169 9.29 9.14 6.02
N LEU A 170 8.72 8.84 4.84
CA LEU A 170 9.00 7.59 4.14
C LEU A 170 10.45 7.54 3.66
N LEU A 171 10.92 8.58 2.95
CA LEU A 171 12.24 8.60 2.34
C LEU A 171 13.37 8.67 3.36
N ALA A 172 13.12 9.23 4.55
CA ALA A 172 14.08 9.21 5.66
C ALA A 172 14.45 7.78 6.10
N GLN A 173 13.62 6.77 5.81
CA GLN A 173 13.90 5.36 6.11
C GLN A 173 14.79 4.68 5.06
N TRP A 174 14.96 5.30 3.89
CA TRP A 174 15.83 4.84 2.81
C TRP A 174 16.83 5.94 2.42
N PRO A 175 17.77 6.27 3.33
CA PRO A 175 18.79 7.27 3.04
C PRO A 175 19.53 6.90 1.76
N ALA A 176 19.92 7.91 0.97
CA ALA A 176 20.83 7.68 -0.13
C ALA A 176 22.12 7.07 0.43
N GLY A 177 22.58 5.99 -0.21
CA GLY A 177 23.91 5.42 0.04
C GLY A 177 25.01 6.33 -0.48
#